data_AF-A0A0A0D007-F1
#
_entry.id   AF-A0A0A0D007-F1
#
_cell.length_a   1.000
_cell.length_b   1.000
_cell.length_c   1.000
_cell.angle_alpha   90.00
_cell.angle_beta   90.00
_cell.angle_gamma   90.00
#
_symmetry.space_group_name_H-M   'P 1'
#
loop_
_entity.id
_entity.type
_entity.pdbx_description
1 polymer ?
#
loop_
_entity_poly.entity_id
_entity_poly.type
_entity_poly.pdbx_seq_one_letter_code
_entity_poly.pdbx_strand_id
1 'polypeptide(L)'
;KSRQTSDQTKVRILDVSWSEVCRDFQRAIEFDQGHLFQKVYEQEFGMPGGEPFGVLVGAYELSHVPGADRPTDDVSGLKGMAQVAAAAFAPFVAGAHPALLGLESFAELGMPIDVTRGLSGPAFDRWQALRDLDDARFLGLTAPRVLMRPPWPDDGSRTDGFRYREDVSAPDLSGYCWGPASFAFAGTLIRAFDSFGWFAEIRGASALGGTGGLVTDLPQLSFGTDRPGVGVRFGTDVELTDAIEKDLSDLGLIALCRARDTSHAVFHGNASLQRPRTYDSQAATANAGLSAMLQYVFCISRFAHYVKIIGRDRVGAFQTAEDCQEFLRRWLLDYSISSDSASAEQRARFPLREVDVAVRELPGRPGLYSCTIHLRPHFQLDQVASGFRLVTELNAPGARAA
;
A
#
# COMPACT_ATOMS: atom_id res chain seq x y z
N LYS A 1 15.44 9.24 18.48
CA LYS A 1 14.32 9.33 19.45
C LYS A 1 13.30 8.28 19.05
N SER A 2 13.22 7.16 19.76
CA SER A 2 12.23 6.11 19.52
C SER A 2 10.82 6.71 19.67
N ARG A 3 10.01 6.64 18.60
CA ARG A 3 8.60 7.01 18.65
C ARG A 3 7.95 6.25 19.82
N GLN A 4 7.22 6.97 20.66
CA GLN A 4 6.29 6.39 21.61
C GLN A 4 5.32 5.55 20.80
N THR A 5 5.46 4.23 20.81
CA THR A 5 4.38 3.33 20.41
C THR A 5 3.26 3.59 21.39
N SER A 6 2.16 4.19 20.92
CA SER A 6 0.91 4.13 21.68
C SER A 6 0.61 2.67 22.01
N ASP A 7 -0.02 2.41 23.15
CA ASP A 7 -0.38 1.04 23.60
C ASP A 7 -1.18 0.24 22.56
N GLN A 8 -1.70 0.89 21.52
CA GLN A 8 -2.50 0.29 20.44
C GLN A 8 -1.68 -0.25 19.26
N THR A 9 -0.41 0.14 19.08
CA THR A 9 0.42 -0.32 17.96
C THR A 9 1.46 -1.33 18.43
N LYS A 10 1.36 -2.56 17.93
CA LYS A 10 2.31 -3.64 18.23
C LYS A 10 3.05 -4.05 16.96
N VAL A 11 4.36 -4.26 17.07
CA VAL A 11 5.21 -4.78 16.00
C VAL A 11 5.74 -6.13 16.43
N ARG A 12 5.49 -7.17 15.61
CA ARG A 12 6.01 -8.52 15.80
C ARG A 12 6.94 -8.85 14.66
N ILE A 13 8.09 -9.42 14.98
CA ILE A 13 9.14 -9.74 14.02
C ILE A 13 9.17 -11.26 13.84
N LEU A 14 9.17 -11.70 12.58
CA LEU A 14 9.41 -13.07 12.19
C LEU A 14 10.64 -13.07 11.28
N ASP A 15 11.72 -13.67 11.75
CA ASP A 15 12.92 -13.87 10.95
C ASP A 15 12.72 -15.09 10.03
N VAL A 16 12.56 -14.83 8.74
CA VAL A 16 12.35 -15.85 7.71
C VAL A 16 12.88 -15.36 6.39
N SER A 17 13.64 -16.20 5.69
CA SER A 17 14.10 -15.89 4.34
C SER A 17 12.96 -16.03 3.33
N TRP A 18 13.00 -15.24 2.24
CA TRP A 18 12.01 -15.38 1.18
C TRP A 18 12.02 -16.79 0.55
N SER A 19 13.19 -17.43 0.46
CA SER A 19 13.31 -18.82 0.00
C SER A 19 12.55 -19.81 0.88
N GLU A 20 12.51 -19.60 2.20
CA GLU A 20 11.74 -20.45 3.12
C GLU A 20 10.25 -20.22 2.97
N VAL A 21 9.82 -18.96 2.77
CA VAL A 21 8.42 -18.62 2.46
C VAL A 21 7.97 -19.31 1.18
N CYS A 22 8.74 -19.19 0.09
CA CYS A 22 8.44 -19.90 -1.17
C CYS A 22 8.40 -21.41 -0.97
N ARG A 23 9.32 -21.98 -0.19
CA ARG A 23 9.37 -23.41 0.09
C ARG A 23 8.18 -23.91 0.90
N ASP A 24 7.68 -23.10 1.84
CA ASP A 24 6.48 -23.41 2.62
C ASP A 24 5.27 -23.55 1.68
N PHE A 25 5.06 -22.57 0.80
CA PHE A 25 3.97 -22.61 -0.18
C PHE A 25 4.10 -23.73 -1.23
N GLN A 26 5.33 -24.10 -1.61
CA GLN A 26 5.56 -25.22 -2.53
C GLN A 26 5.28 -26.58 -1.90
N ARG A 27 5.44 -26.69 -0.57
CA ARG A 27 5.24 -27.95 0.17
C ARG A 27 3.79 -28.15 0.59
N ALA A 28 3.08 -27.06 0.88
CA ALA A 28 1.68 -27.11 1.24
C ALA A 28 0.83 -27.56 0.04
N ILE A 29 -0.10 -28.49 0.27
CA ILE A 29 -1.05 -28.93 -0.77
C ILE A 29 -2.04 -27.80 -1.06
N GLU A 30 -2.49 -27.14 0.00
CA GLU A 30 -3.35 -25.95 0.00
C GLU A 30 -2.71 -24.86 0.85
N PHE A 31 -3.01 -23.60 0.53
CA PHE A 31 -2.35 -22.45 1.17
C PHE A 31 -2.62 -22.36 2.68
N ASP A 32 -3.74 -22.91 3.15
CA ASP A 32 -4.17 -22.92 4.55
C ASP A 32 -3.48 -23.99 5.40
N GLN A 33 -2.73 -24.90 4.77
CA GLN A 33 -1.93 -25.92 5.46
C GLN A 33 -0.48 -25.50 5.67
N GLY A 34 -0.09 -24.30 5.19
CA GLY A 34 1.26 -23.75 5.35
C GLY A 34 1.54 -23.24 6.77
N HIS A 35 2.81 -23.25 7.18
CA HIS A 35 3.20 -22.72 8.49
C HIS A 35 2.95 -21.20 8.58
N LEU A 36 3.10 -20.47 7.48
CA LEU A 36 2.82 -19.04 7.48
C LEU A 36 1.34 -18.76 7.75
N PHE A 37 0.43 -19.54 7.13
CA PHE A 37 -1.00 -19.42 7.38
C PHE A 37 -1.34 -19.74 8.84
N GLN A 38 -0.76 -20.79 9.41
CA GLN A 38 -0.95 -21.11 10.82
C GLN A 38 -0.55 -19.95 11.74
N LYS A 39 0.61 -19.30 11.47
CA LYS A 39 1.10 -18.18 12.29
C LYS A 39 0.27 -16.91 12.15
N VAL A 40 -0.19 -16.59 10.94
CA VAL A 40 -0.90 -15.34 10.64
C VAL A 40 -2.40 -15.46 10.92
N TYR A 41 -3.01 -16.56 10.47
CA TYR A 41 -4.45 -16.79 10.58
C TYR A 41 -4.78 -17.61 11.83
N GLU A 42 -4.37 -18.87 11.93
CA GLU A 42 -4.90 -19.79 12.95
C GLU A 42 -4.57 -19.35 14.39
N GLN A 43 -3.33 -18.91 14.62
CA GLN A 43 -2.84 -18.53 15.95
C GLN A 43 -3.35 -17.17 16.42
N GLU A 44 -3.86 -16.33 15.50
CA GLU A 44 -4.29 -14.97 15.81
C GLU A 44 -5.74 -14.73 15.36
N PHE A 45 -5.98 -14.40 14.09
CA PHE A 45 -7.31 -14.05 13.58
C PHE A 45 -8.37 -15.17 13.76
N GLY A 46 -7.95 -16.43 13.67
CA GLY A 46 -8.78 -17.62 13.90
C GLY A 46 -8.93 -18.00 15.37
N MET A 47 -8.04 -17.55 16.25
CA MET A 47 -7.97 -17.99 17.64
C MET A 47 -8.85 -17.12 18.56
N PRO A 48 -9.70 -17.75 19.40
CA PRO A 48 -9.65 -17.68 20.86
C PRO A 48 -9.32 -16.41 21.67
N GLY A 49 -9.29 -15.18 21.14
CA GLY A 49 -8.80 -14.00 21.86
C GLY A 49 -7.43 -13.57 21.35
N GLY A 50 -7.04 -14.05 20.17
CA GLY A 50 -5.86 -13.60 19.44
C GLY A 50 -6.05 -12.18 18.89
N GLU A 51 -4.94 -11.61 18.44
CA GLU A 51 -4.88 -10.23 17.97
C GLU A 51 -4.57 -10.22 16.47
N PRO A 52 -5.56 -9.90 15.60
CA PRO A 52 -5.35 -10.02 14.17
C PRO A 52 -4.29 -9.04 13.66
N PHE A 53 -3.43 -9.51 12.76
CA PHE A 53 -2.43 -8.67 12.12
C PHE A 53 -3.09 -7.67 11.16
N GLY A 54 -2.80 -6.38 11.34
CA GLY A 54 -3.34 -5.34 10.46
C GLY A 54 -2.64 -5.24 9.09
N VAL A 55 -1.33 -5.50 9.07
CA VAL A 55 -0.49 -5.42 7.87
C VAL A 55 0.69 -6.39 8.02
N LEU A 56 1.10 -7.00 6.92
CA LEU A 56 2.31 -7.81 6.83
C LEU A 56 3.36 -7.01 6.03
N VAL A 57 4.55 -6.82 6.58
CA VAL A 57 5.62 -6.06 5.92
C VAL A 57 6.79 -6.98 5.62
N GLY A 58 7.06 -7.17 4.33
CA GLY A 58 8.19 -7.95 3.84
C GLY A 58 9.43 -7.09 3.65
N ALA A 59 10.55 -7.54 4.23
CA ALA A 59 11.88 -6.98 4.00
C ALA A 59 12.53 -7.61 2.75
N TYR A 60 11.78 -7.69 1.66
CA TYR A 60 12.19 -8.38 0.43
C TYR A 60 12.08 -7.46 -0.78
N GLU A 61 12.87 -7.75 -1.81
CA GLU A 61 12.80 -7.13 -3.12
C GLU A 61 12.44 -8.19 -4.16
N LEU A 62 11.20 -8.12 -4.63
CA LEU A 62 10.57 -9.19 -5.41
C LEU A 62 10.56 -8.87 -6.89
N SER A 63 10.70 -9.90 -7.72
CA SER A 63 10.69 -9.79 -9.19
C SER A 63 9.76 -10.80 -9.86
N HIS A 64 9.65 -10.70 -11.18
CA HIS A 64 8.91 -11.66 -12.01
C HIS A 64 9.80 -12.83 -12.48
N VAL A 65 11.13 -12.67 -12.42
CA VAL A 65 12.12 -13.65 -12.87
C VAL A 65 13.08 -14.05 -11.75
N PRO A 66 13.47 -15.34 -11.68
CA PRO A 66 14.61 -15.76 -10.86
C PRO A 66 15.90 -15.15 -11.40
N GLY A 67 16.74 -14.63 -10.51
CA GLY A 67 18.09 -14.15 -10.81
C GLY A 67 19.17 -15.09 -10.32
N ALA A 68 20.43 -14.88 -10.73
CA ALA A 68 21.57 -15.67 -10.24
C ALA A 68 21.70 -15.64 -8.71
N ASP A 69 21.47 -14.46 -8.11
CA ASP A 69 21.49 -14.26 -6.66
C ASP A 69 20.11 -14.48 -5.99
N ARG A 70 19.08 -14.76 -6.79
CA ARG A 70 17.69 -14.98 -6.34
C ARG A 70 17.04 -16.13 -7.13
N PRO A 71 17.37 -17.39 -6.80
CA PRO A 71 16.80 -18.54 -7.49
C PRO A 71 15.33 -18.82 -7.12
N THR A 72 14.67 -17.90 -6.40
CA THR A 72 13.31 -18.06 -5.90
C THR A 72 12.27 -17.74 -6.96
N ASP A 73 11.18 -18.50 -6.95
CA ASP A 73 10.02 -18.24 -7.79
C ASP A 73 9.07 -17.28 -7.07
N ASP A 74 9.42 -15.99 -7.13
CA ASP A 74 8.74 -14.91 -6.43
C ASP A 74 7.26 -14.79 -6.83
N VAL A 75 6.90 -15.10 -8.08
CA VAL A 75 5.51 -15.04 -8.55
C VAL A 75 4.63 -16.05 -7.82
N SER A 76 5.12 -17.28 -7.63
CA SER A 76 4.40 -18.29 -6.86
C SER A 76 4.37 -17.95 -5.37
N GLY A 77 5.47 -17.41 -4.83
CA GLY A 77 5.51 -16.93 -3.44
C GLY A 77 4.51 -15.81 -3.16
N LEU A 78 4.42 -14.82 -4.07
CA LEU A 78 3.45 -13.73 -4.01
C LEU A 78 2.02 -14.24 -4.13
N LYS A 79 1.75 -15.24 -4.98
CA LYS A 79 0.44 -15.87 -5.08
C LYS A 79 0.01 -16.49 -3.74
N GLY A 80 0.88 -17.28 -3.11
CA GLY A 80 0.60 -17.86 -1.79
C GLY A 80 0.41 -16.79 -0.72
N MET A 81 1.25 -15.76 -0.73
CA MET A 81 1.14 -14.62 0.19
C MET A 81 -0.16 -13.84 0.00
N ALA A 82 -0.63 -13.66 -1.24
CA ALA A 82 -1.91 -13.00 -1.53
C ALA A 82 -3.07 -13.75 -0.90
N GLN A 83 -3.07 -15.08 -0.99
CA GLN A 83 -4.12 -15.93 -0.40
C GLN A 83 -4.11 -15.85 1.13
N VAL A 84 -2.92 -15.91 1.76
CA VAL A 84 -2.79 -15.74 3.22
C VAL A 84 -3.24 -14.35 3.66
N ALA A 85 -2.80 -13.31 2.96
CA ALA A 85 -3.15 -11.91 3.24
C ALA A 85 -4.65 -11.66 3.08
N ALA A 86 -5.28 -12.22 2.04
CA ALA A 86 -6.71 -12.12 1.80
C ALA A 86 -7.51 -12.87 2.88
N ALA A 87 -7.09 -14.08 3.26
CA ALA A 87 -7.77 -14.87 4.28
C ALA A 87 -7.72 -14.19 5.67
N ALA A 88 -6.56 -13.62 6.03
CA ALA A 88 -6.36 -12.94 7.31
C ALA A 88 -6.81 -11.47 7.32
N PHE A 89 -7.26 -10.93 6.18
CA PHE A 89 -7.49 -9.50 5.99
C PHE A 89 -6.28 -8.67 6.45
N ALA A 90 -5.08 -9.07 6.02
CA ALA A 90 -3.81 -8.47 6.43
C ALA A 90 -2.98 -8.20 5.18
N PRO A 91 -3.14 -7.03 4.51
CA PRO A 91 -2.42 -6.73 3.28
C PRO A 91 -0.90 -6.87 3.45
N PHE A 92 -0.24 -7.45 2.45
CA PHE A 92 1.20 -7.67 2.41
C PHE A 92 1.89 -6.60 1.56
N VAL A 93 2.88 -5.93 2.14
CA VAL A 93 3.67 -4.88 1.48
C VAL A 93 5.15 -5.26 1.48
N ALA A 94 5.78 -5.26 0.30
CA ALA A 94 7.21 -5.52 0.11
C ALA A 94 7.84 -4.56 -0.91
N GLY A 95 9.14 -4.65 -1.16
CA GLY A 95 9.81 -3.90 -2.21
C GLY A 95 9.70 -4.59 -3.57
N ALA A 96 9.61 -3.79 -4.64
CA ALA A 96 9.87 -4.26 -5.99
C ALA A 96 11.37 -4.26 -6.26
N HIS A 97 11.87 -5.25 -7.00
CA HIS A 97 13.22 -5.23 -7.55
C HIS A 97 13.26 -4.50 -8.91
N PRO A 98 14.32 -3.75 -9.29
CA PRO A 98 14.43 -3.09 -10.60
C PRO A 98 14.16 -4.02 -11.79
N ALA A 99 14.61 -5.27 -11.72
CA ALA A 99 14.37 -6.28 -12.76
C ALA A 99 12.88 -6.54 -13.01
N LEU A 100 11.98 -6.21 -12.07
CA LEU A 100 10.54 -6.25 -12.31
C LEU A 100 10.12 -5.33 -13.47
N LEU A 101 10.79 -4.20 -13.64
CA LEU A 101 10.55 -3.22 -14.69
C LEU A 101 11.46 -3.44 -15.92
N GLY A 102 12.24 -4.53 -15.93
CA GLY A 102 13.26 -4.77 -16.96
C GLY A 102 14.49 -3.87 -16.82
N LEU A 103 14.74 -3.32 -15.61
CA LEU A 103 15.86 -2.43 -15.31
C LEU A 103 16.95 -3.15 -14.54
N GLU A 104 18.19 -2.70 -14.68
CA GLU A 104 19.30 -3.13 -13.82
C GLU A 104 19.28 -2.35 -12.50
N SER A 105 18.92 -1.06 -12.57
CA SER A 105 18.83 -0.17 -11.41
C SER A 105 17.65 0.78 -11.49
N PHE A 106 17.07 1.14 -10.34
CA PHE A 106 16.05 2.18 -10.29
C PHE A 106 16.57 3.56 -10.73
N ALA A 107 17.90 3.78 -10.75
CA ALA A 107 18.49 5.01 -11.27
C ALA A 107 18.10 5.30 -12.74
N GLU A 108 17.80 4.27 -13.52
CA GLU A 108 17.37 4.38 -14.92
C GLU A 108 15.98 5.05 -15.07
N LEU A 109 15.15 5.02 -14.02
CA LEU A 109 13.88 5.75 -13.97
C LEU A 109 14.07 7.28 -13.93
N GLY A 110 15.29 7.79 -13.79
CA GLY A 110 15.56 9.21 -13.92
C GLY A 110 15.52 9.68 -15.38
N MET A 111 15.56 8.75 -16.34
CA MET A 111 15.48 9.03 -17.76
C MET A 111 14.05 8.83 -18.29
N PRO A 112 13.64 9.55 -19.34
CA PRO A 112 12.34 9.35 -19.98
C PRO A 112 12.30 7.99 -20.69
N ILE A 113 11.91 6.95 -19.96
CA ILE A 113 11.72 5.59 -20.45
C ILE A 113 10.24 5.21 -20.37
N ASP A 114 9.80 4.39 -21.32
CA ASP A 114 8.44 3.83 -21.32
C ASP A 114 8.40 2.57 -20.44
N VAL A 115 8.12 2.75 -19.15
CA VAL A 115 8.04 1.64 -18.18
C VAL A 115 6.84 0.71 -18.45
N THR A 116 5.82 1.19 -19.17
CA THR A 116 4.60 0.42 -19.45
C THR A 116 4.85 -0.75 -20.39
N ARG A 117 5.81 -0.60 -21.31
CA ARG A 117 6.31 -1.71 -22.16
C ARG A 117 7.10 -2.74 -21.38
N GLY A 118 7.71 -2.35 -20.25
CA GLY A 118 8.56 -3.20 -19.42
C GLY A 118 7.86 -4.43 -18.86
N LEU A 119 6.53 -4.39 -18.66
CA LEU A 119 5.73 -5.52 -18.16
C LEU A 119 5.00 -6.32 -19.25
N SER A 120 5.43 -6.19 -20.51
CA SER A 120 4.82 -6.86 -21.66
C SER A 120 5.71 -7.98 -22.21
N GLY A 121 5.08 -9.05 -22.70
CA GLY A 121 5.76 -10.17 -23.36
C GLY A 121 5.73 -11.48 -22.56
N PRO A 122 6.20 -12.59 -23.16
CA PRO A 122 6.00 -13.94 -22.60
C PRO A 122 6.61 -14.15 -21.22
N ALA A 123 7.69 -13.43 -20.88
CA ALA A 123 8.32 -13.50 -19.57
C ALA A 123 7.39 -13.00 -18.43
N PHE A 124 6.43 -12.14 -18.76
CA PHE A 124 5.49 -11.54 -17.80
C PHE A 124 4.14 -12.26 -17.74
N ASP A 125 3.91 -13.30 -18.52
CA ASP A 125 2.60 -14.00 -18.56
C ASP A 125 2.17 -14.46 -17.16
N ARG A 126 3.11 -15.01 -16.39
CA ARG A 126 2.86 -15.44 -15.00
C ARG A 126 2.59 -14.25 -14.07
N TRP A 127 3.29 -13.13 -14.28
CA TRP A 127 3.09 -11.90 -13.53
C TRP A 127 1.72 -11.29 -13.80
N GLN A 128 1.31 -11.20 -15.06
CA GLN A 128 0.01 -10.69 -15.45
C GLN A 128 -1.12 -11.59 -14.92
N ALA A 129 -0.95 -12.92 -14.98
CA ALA A 129 -1.88 -13.86 -14.37
C ALA A 129 -2.02 -13.66 -12.85
N LEU A 130 -0.92 -13.33 -12.14
CA LEU A 130 -0.97 -12.96 -10.72
C LEU A 130 -1.78 -11.67 -10.52
N ARG A 131 -1.56 -10.63 -11.34
CA ARG A 131 -2.30 -9.36 -11.25
C ARG A 131 -3.80 -9.49 -11.53
N ASP A 132 -4.21 -10.52 -12.28
CA ASP A 132 -5.62 -10.79 -12.59
C ASP A 132 -6.36 -11.53 -11.47
N LEU A 133 -5.65 -12.04 -10.46
CA LEU A 133 -6.26 -12.67 -9.30
C LEU A 133 -6.97 -11.63 -8.43
N ASP A 134 -8.11 -12.03 -7.86
CA ASP A 134 -8.84 -11.16 -6.93
C ASP A 134 -8.06 -10.89 -5.64
N ASP A 135 -7.29 -11.87 -5.16
CA ASP A 135 -6.48 -11.75 -3.94
C ASP A 135 -5.27 -10.81 -4.12
N ALA A 136 -4.87 -10.50 -5.35
CA ALA A 136 -3.76 -9.58 -5.62
C ALA A 136 -4.01 -8.16 -5.09
N ARG A 137 -5.27 -7.82 -4.75
CA ARG A 137 -5.63 -6.55 -4.12
C ARG A 137 -5.01 -6.37 -2.73
N PHE A 138 -4.63 -7.47 -2.09
CA PHE A 138 -3.96 -7.48 -0.79
C PHE A 138 -2.44 -7.38 -0.91
N LEU A 139 -1.88 -7.30 -2.12
CA LEU A 139 -0.45 -7.14 -2.34
C LEU A 139 -0.11 -5.70 -2.69
N GLY A 140 0.94 -5.17 -2.08
CA GLY A 140 1.55 -3.87 -2.41
C GLY A 140 3.05 -4.00 -2.61
N LEU A 141 3.57 -3.48 -3.72
CA LEU A 141 5.01 -3.47 -3.98
C LEU A 141 5.49 -2.04 -4.12
N THR A 142 6.45 -1.64 -3.29
CA THR A 142 6.97 -0.28 -3.24
C THR A 142 8.22 -0.12 -4.10
N ALA A 143 8.35 1.00 -4.79
CA ALA A 143 9.55 1.43 -5.51
C ALA A 143 9.73 2.95 -5.40
N PRO A 144 10.96 3.50 -5.46
CA PRO A 144 12.26 2.81 -5.50
C PRO A 144 12.74 2.41 -4.08
N ARG A 145 14.02 2.05 -3.91
CA ARG A 145 14.60 1.78 -2.58
C ARG A 145 14.84 3.09 -1.83
N VAL A 146 14.90 2.98 -0.51
CA VAL A 146 15.20 4.08 0.41
C VAL A 146 16.50 3.84 1.16
N LEU A 147 17.18 4.92 1.51
CA LEU A 147 18.40 4.88 2.28
C LEU A 147 18.08 4.54 3.73
N MET A 148 18.52 3.38 4.21
CA MET A 148 18.26 2.92 5.58
C MET A 148 19.22 3.57 6.57
N ARG A 149 20.45 3.87 6.12
CA ARG A 149 21.50 4.43 6.97
C ARG A 149 22.41 5.36 6.16
N PRO A 150 22.78 6.55 6.68
CA PRO A 150 23.79 7.39 6.05
C PRO A 150 25.18 6.74 6.14
N PRO A 151 26.08 7.03 5.18
CA PRO A 151 27.43 6.48 5.20
C PRO A 151 28.21 6.94 6.44
N TRP A 152 29.10 6.09 6.95
CA TRP A 152 29.92 6.44 8.11
C TRP A 152 30.89 7.57 7.80
N PRO A 153 30.79 8.72 8.51
CA PRO A 153 31.75 9.82 8.36
C PRO A 153 33.02 9.57 9.18
N ASP A 154 34.12 10.15 8.72
CA ASP A 154 35.39 10.22 9.45
C ASP A 154 35.48 11.55 10.23
N ASP A 155 34.54 11.73 11.16
CA ASP A 155 34.39 12.93 11.99
C ASP A 155 34.63 12.66 13.50
N GLY A 156 34.96 11.41 13.85
CA GLY A 156 35.15 10.99 15.24
C GLY A 156 33.84 10.71 16.00
N SER A 157 32.69 10.65 15.32
CA SER A 157 31.39 10.30 15.92
C SER A 157 31.28 8.85 16.40
N ARG A 158 32.20 7.98 15.98
CA ARG A 158 32.20 6.56 16.34
C ARG A 158 32.61 6.35 17.79
N THR A 159 31.80 5.58 18.51
CA THR A 159 32.01 5.28 19.94
C THR A 159 33.19 4.37 20.22
N ASP A 160 33.62 3.58 19.23
CA ASP A 160 34.75 2.65 19.33
C ASP A 160 36.13 3.30 19.12
N GLY A 161 36.17 4.58 18.74
CA GLY A 161 37.42 5.31 18.45
C GLY A 161 38.13 4.85 17.18
N PHE A 162 37.56 3.89 16.43
CA PHE A 162 38.11 3.44 15.15
C PHE A 162 37.82 4.50 14.09
N ARG A 163 38.86 5.04 13.46
CA ARG A 163 38.70 5.95 12.33
C ARG A 163 38.32 5.16 11.08
N TYR A 164 37.10 5.39 10.63
CA TYR A 164 36.53 4.73 9.45
C TYR A 164 35.80 5.75 8.60
N ARG A 165 35.99 5.64 7.27
CA ARG A 165 35.22 6.36 6.27
C ARG A 165 34.61 5.34 5.34
N GLU A 166 33.29 5.31 5.25
CA GLU A 166 32.60 4.46 4.28
C GLU A 166 32.79 5.04 2.88
N ASP A 167 33.30 4.22 1.96
CA ASP A 167 33.49 4.62 0.56
C ASP A 167 32.17 4.44 -0.20
N VAL A 168 31.58 5.56 -0.61
CA VAL A 168 30.35 5.64 -1.41
C VAL A 168 30.58 6.33 -2.76
N SER A 169 31.84 6.36 -3.22
CA SER A 169 32.24 6.99 -4.48
C SER A 169 31.81 6.22 -5.72
N ALA A 170 31.32 4.98 -5.54
CA ALA A 170 30.87 4.13 -6.63
C ALA A 170 29.73 4.82 -7.43
N PRO A 171 29.84 4.90 -8.77
CA PRO A 171 28.88 5.63 -9.60
C PRO A 171 27.50 4.95 -9.66
N ASP A 172 27.45 3.65 -9.39
CA ASP A 172 26.25 2.80 -9.43
C ASP A 172 25.44 2.84 -8.12
N LEU A 173 25.86 3.64 -7.14
CA LEU A 173 25.20 3.81 -5.84
C LEU A 173 25.20 2.53 -4.97
N SER A 174 25.96 1.51 -5.35
CA SER A 174 26.02 0.22 -4.63
C SER A 174 26.64 0.34 -3.23
N GLY A 175 27.48 1.35 -3.00
CA GLY A 175 28.11 1.60 -1.69
C GLY A 175 27.15 2.11 -0.61
N TYR A 176 25.91 2.46 -0.93
CA TYR A 176 24.93 2.93 0.04
C TYR A 176 24.12 1.78 0.66
N CYS A 177 23.72 1.97 1.92
CA CYS A 177 22.87 1.01 2.64
C CYS A 177 21.39 1.21 2.25
N TRP A 178 21.02 0.62 1.11
CA TRP A 178 19.65 0.62 0.61
C TRP A 178 18.77 -0.43 1.28
N GLY A 179 17.47 -0.17 1.31
CA GLY A 179 16.46 -1.17 1.61
C GLY A 179 15.11 -0.80 1.00
N PRO A 180 14.11 -1.69 1.09
CA PRO A 180 12.83 -1.48 0.44
C PRO A 180 12.04 -0.32 1.07
N ALA A 181 11.34 0.45 0.24
CA ALA A 181 10.44 1.51 0.69
C ALA A 181 9.22 0.99 1.49
N SER A 182 9.04 -0.33 1.60
CA SER A 182 8.00 -0.96 2.41
C SER A 182 8.07 -0.54 3.89
N PHE A 183 9.27 -0.31 4.41
CA PHE A 183 9.44 0.22 5.78
C PHE A 183 8.99 1.68 5.92
N ALA A 184 9.27 2.51 4.92
CA ALA A 184 8.79 3.89 4.90
C ALA A 184 7.25 3.92 4.81
N PHE A 185 6.67 3.04 3.99
CA PHE A 185 5.22 2.88 3.89
C PHE A 185 4.61 2.38 5.22
N ALA A 186 5.22 1.39 5.86
CA ALA A 186 4.79 0.91 7.18
C ALA A 186 4.82 2.03 8.24
N GLY A 187 5.83 2.90 8.22
CA GLY A 187 5.89 4.08 9.08
C GLY A 187 4.71 5.05 8.84
N THR A 188 4.32 5.25 7.59
CA THR A 188 3.13 6.04 7.21
C THR A 188 1.84 5.38 7.71
N LEU A 189 1.70 4.05 7.59
CA LEU A 189 0.53 3.31 8.10
C LEU A 189 0.41 3.43 9.61
N ILE A 190 1.50 3.24 10.35
CA ILE A 190 1.54 3.36 11.82
C ILE A 190 1.13 4.77 12.23
N ARG A 191 1.65 5.81 11.56
CA ARG A 191 1.31 7.20 11.86
C ARG A 191 -0.17 7.50 11.59
N ALA A 192 -0.71 7.04 10.46
CA ALA A 192 -2.13 7.22 10.13
C ALA A 192 -3.02 6.53 11.16
N PHE A 193 -2.65 5.32 11.57
CA PHE A 193 -3.36 4.57 12.60
C PHE A 193 -3.32 5.26 13.96
N ASP A 194 -2.16 5.73 14.40
CA ASP A 194 -2.01 6.43 15.68
C ASP A 194 -2.78 7.76 15.72
N SER A 195 -2.85 8.45 14.58
CA SER A 195 -3.52 9.76 14.48
C SER A 195 -5.05 9.66 14.37
N PHE A 196 -5.55 8.70 13.58
CA PHE A 196 -6.97 8.66 13.18
C PHE A 196 -7.68 7.35 13.51
N GLY A 197 -6.94 6.29 13.85
CA GLY A 197 -7.47 4.93 14.00
C GLY A 197 -7.74 4.20 12.69
N TRP A 198 -7.52 4.85 11.54
CA TRP A 198 -7.86 4.34 10.20
C TRP A 198 -6.79 4.73 9.16
N PHE A 199 -6.90 4.13 7.98
CA PHE A 199 -5.92 4.25 6.89
C PHE A 199 -6.40 5.16 5.75
N ALA A 200 -7.20 6.17 6.05
CA ALA A 200 -7.69 7.12 5.05
C ALA A 200 -6.60 8.13 4.62
N GLU A 201 -5.70 8.49 5.53
CA GLU A 201 -4.66 9.51 5.32
C GLU A 201 -3.28 8.86 5.15
N ILE A 202 -3.14 8.05 4.09
CA ILE A 202 -1.88 7.35 3.76
C ILE A 202 -1.31 7.75 2.39
N ARG A 203 -1.93 8.74 1.72
CA ARG A 203 -1.54 9.25 0.40
C ARG A 203 -1.49 10.77 0.36
N GLY A 204 -0.77 11.30 -0.62
CA GLY A 204 -0.66 12.73 -0.88
C GLY A 204 0.16 13.49 0.16
N ALA A 205 0.68 14.65 -0.25
CA ALA A 205 1.26 15.62 0.67
C ALA A 205 0.15 16.58 1.10
N SER A 206 -0.29 16.49 2.35
CA SER A 206 -1.14 17.54 2.91
C SER A 206 -0.37 18.86 2.93
N ALA A 207 -1.04 19.96 2.57
CA ALA A 207 -0.47 21.31 2.59
C ALA A 207 -0.03 21.76 4.00
N LEU A 208 -0.50 21.07 5.05
CA LEU A 208 -0.11 21.27 6.44
C LEU A 208 0.72 20.05 6.88
N GLY A 209 2.03 20.26 6.97
CA GLY A 209 3.06 19.24 7.06
C GLY A 209 2.82 18.11 8.09
N GLY A 210 3.31 16.92 7.74
CA GLY A 210 3.37 15.75 8.63
C GLY A 210 2.20 14.77 8.55
N THR A 211 1.20 15.00 7.70
CA THR A 211 0.01 14.15 7.52
C THR A 211 -0.10 13.58 6.10
N GLY A 212 -0.92 12.54 5.91
CA GLY A 212 -1.07 11.85 4.62
C GLY A 212 0.08 10.90 4.31
N GLY A 213 0.47 10.83 3.04
CA GLY A 213 1.52 9.98 2.49
C GLY A 213 2.96 10.47 2.71
N LEU A 214 3.16 11.56 3.47
CA LEU A 214 4.47 12.19 3.65
C LEU A 214 5.42 11.31 4.50
N VAL A 215 6.67 11.19 4.08
CA VAL A 215 7.75 10.47 4.76
C VAL A 215 8.83 11.48 5.15
N THR A 216 8.88 11.78 6.46
CA THR A 216 9.77 12.82 7.01
C THR A 216 11.09 12.30 7.54
N ASP A 217 11.18 10.99 7.82
CA ASP A 217 12.23 10.41 8.65
C ASP A 217 13.37 9.78 7.85
N LEU A 218 13.38 9.94 6.52
CA LEU A 218 14.45 9.41 5.68
C LEU A 218 15.75 10.18 5.93
N PRO A 219 16.91 9.49 5.99
CA PRO A 219 18.20 10.16 6.08
C PRO A 219 18.42 11.09 4.89
N GLN A 220 18.89 12.30 5.18
CA GLN A 220 19.26 13.28 4.16
C GLN A 220 20.77 13.25 3.96
N LEU A 221 21.18 13.11 2.70
CA LEU A 221 22.59 13.18 2.32
C LEU A 221 22.90 14.58 1.81
N SER A 222 24.14 15.03 1.99
CA SER A 222 24.65 16.21 1.28
C SER A 222 25.51 15.76 0.10
N PHE A 223 25.44 16.48 -1.02
CA PHE A 223 26.39 16.27 -2.10
C PHE A 223 27.80 16.64 -1.63
N GLY A 224 28.78 15.75 -1.89
CA GLY A 224 30.18 15.98 -1.50
C GLY A 224 30.86 17.14 -2.25
N THR A 225 30.27 17.61 -3.34
CA THR A 225 30.72 18.77 -4.12
C THR A 225 30.33 20.10 -3.49
N ASP A 226 29.34 20.11 -2.61
CA ASP A 226 28.82 21.31 -1.96
C ASP A 226 29.13 21.31 -0.46
N ARG A 227 28.96 22.47 0.17
CA ARG A 227 28.97 22.53 1.64
C ARG A 227 27.82 21.68 2.18
N PRO A 228 28.01 20.95 3.30
CA PRO A 228 26.94 20.21 3.95
C PRO A 228 25.67 21.06 4.13
N GLY A 229 24.52 20.55 3.69
CA GLY A 229 23.22 21.24 3.76
C GLY A 229 22.89 22.22 2.64
N VAL A 230 23.78 22.47 1.67
CA VAL A 230 23.50 23.34 0.51
C VAL A 230 22.87 22.55 -0.63
N GLY A 231 23.47 21.41 -0.99
CA GLY A 231 22.91 20.45 -1.94
C GLY A 231 22.47 19.20 -1.19
N VAL A 232 21.15 18.99 -1.04
CA VAL A 232 20.61 17.78 -0.41
C VAL A 232 20.35 16.72 -1.47
N ARG A 233 20.96 15.56 -1.29
CA ARG A 233 20.66 14.35 -2.04
C ARG A 233 19.57 13.58 -1.31
N PHE A 234 18.53 13.19 -2.05
CA PHE A 234 17.38 12.48 -1.51
C PHE A 234 17.75 11.07 -1.07
N GLY A 235 17.09 10.60 -0.01
CA GLY A 235 17.23 9.25 0.53
C GLY A 235 16.53 8.18 -0.29
N THR A 236 16.42 8.35 -1.61
CA THR A 236 15.84 7.40 -2.58
C THR A 236 16.87 7.13 -3.67
N ASP A 237 16.78 5.97 -4.34
CA ASP A 237 17.69 5.66 -5.48
C ASP A 237 17.62 6.71 -6.59
N VAL A 238 16.40 7.22 -6.83
CA VAL A 238 16.06 8.06 -7.97
C VAL A 238 14.95 9.05 -7.57
N GLU A 239 14.92 10.19 -8.25
CA GLU A 239 13.82 11.15 -8.19
C GLU A 239 12.85 10.86 -9.35
N LEU A 240 11.64 10.45 -9.01
CA LEU A 240 10.61 10.12 -10.00
C LEU A 240 9.89 11.39 -10.49
N THR A 241 9.63 11.45 -11.79
CA THR A 241 8.74 12.46 -12.37
C THR A 241 7.28 12.06 -12.17
N ASP A 242 6.35 13.03 -12.24
CA ASP A 242 4.91 12.74 -12.13
C ASP A 242 4.43 11.73 -13.19
N ALA A 243 5.04 11.74 -14.38
CA ALA A 243 4.69 10.79 -15.44
C ALA A 243 5.07 9.35 -15.07
N ILE A 244 6.27 9.17 -14.53
CA ILE A 244 6.75 7.84 -14.12
C ILE A 244 6.01 7.36 -12.87
N GLU A 245 5.70 8.27 -11.93
CA GLU A 245 4.84 7.96 -10.77
C GLU A 245 3.50 7.38 -11.22
N LYS A 246 2.86 8.05 -12.18
CA LYS A 246 1.60 7.60 -12.75
C LYS A 246 1.73 6.24 -13.42
N ASP A 247 2.76 6.06 -14.25
CA ASP A 247 2.97 4.80 -14.95
C ASP A 247 3.20 3.64 -13.95
N LEU A 248 4.00 3.85 -12.90
CA LEU A 248 4.20 2.85 -11.84
C LEU A 248 2.88 2.52 -11.11
N SER A 249 2.05 3.53 -10.82
CA SER A 249 0.73 3.31 -10.22
C SER A 249 -0.19 2.50 -11.14
N ASP A 250 -0.20 2.79 -12.45
CA ASP A 250 -0.98 2.03 -13.45
C ASP A 250 -0.47 0.57 -13.58
N LEU A 251 0.82 0.35 -13.29
CA LEU A 251 1.43 -0.98 -13.20
C LEU A 251 1.19 -1.70 -11.85
N GLY A 252 0.49 -1.06 -10.90
CA GLY A 252 0.18 -1.65 -9.59
C GLY A 252 1.33 -1.58 -8.58
N LEU A 253 2.23 -0.60 -8.75
CA LEU A 253 3.34 -0.34 -7.85
C LEU A 253 3.08 0.94 -7.03
N ILE A 254 3.57 0.95 -5.79
CA ILE A 254 3.49 2.08 -4.88
C ILE A 254 4.77 2.91 -5.04
N ALA A 255 4.65 4.06 -5.71
CA ALA A 255 5.78 4.94 -5.98
C ALA A 255 6.04 5.89 -4.79
N LEU A 256 7.30 5.89 -4.31
CA LEU A 256 7.79 6.90 -3.37
C LEU A 256 8.48 8.02 -4.14
N CYS A 257 7.84 9.19 -4.16
CA CYS A 257 8.33 10.37 -4.87
C CYS A 257 8.89 11.40 -3.91
N ARG A 258 9.60 12.40 -4.43
CA ARG A 258 9.97 13.57 -3.65
C ARG A 258 8.76 14.49 -3.47
N ALA A 259 8.55 14.97 -2.25
CA ALA A 259 7.56 16.03 -2.01
C ALA A 259 8.13 17.37 -2.53
N ARG A 260 7.40 18.01 -3.46
CA ARG A 260 7.80 19.27 -4.10
C ARG A 260 8.23 20.32 -3.08
N ASP A 261 9.32 21.01 -3.38
CA ASP A 261 9.88 22.10 -2.58
C ASP A 261 10.23 21.72 -1.13
N THR A 262 10.33 20.43 -0.82
CA THR A 262 10.76 19.93 0.49
C THR A 262 11.88 18.90 0.36
N SER A 263 12.47 18.58 1.51
CA SER A 263 13.45 17.51 1.69
C SER A 263 12.82 16.16 2.06
N HIS A 264 11.49 16.05 1.94
CA HIS A 264 10.73 14.87 2.33
C HIS A 264 10.32 14.06 1.11
N ALA A 265 9.97 12.80 1.34
CA ALA A 265 9.37 11.94 0.32
C ALA A 265 7.86 11.81 0.55
N VAL A 266 7.10 11.37 -0.44
CA VAL A 266 5.66 11.23 -0.38
C VAL A 266 5.17 10.08 -1.26
N PHE A 267 4.21 9.32 -0.73
CA PHE A 267 3.39 8.41 -1.52
C PHE A 267 2.19 9.15 -2.08
N HIS A 268 2.15 9.38 -3.40
CA HIS A 268 1.03 10.06 -4.05
C HIS A 268 -0.17 9.14 -4.24
N GLY A 269 0.07 7.89 -4.63
CA GLY A 269 -0.92 6.84 -4.79
C GLY A 269 -0.48 5.52 -4.14
N ASN A 270 -1.46 4.69 -3.81
CA ASN A 270 -1.26 3.42 -3.11
C ASN A 270 -1.98 2.29 -3.85
N ALA A 271 -1.58 2.08 -5.11
CA ALA A 271 -2.12 0.99 -5.93
C ALA A 271 -1.73 -0.37 -5.32
N SER A 272 -2.67 -1.31 -5.33
CA SER A 272 -2.34 -2.72 -5.14
C SER A 272 -1.77 -3.30 -6.43
N LEU A 273 -1.23 -4.52 -6.33
CA LEU A 273 -0.73 -5.25 -7.49
C LEU A 273 -1.86 -5.64 -8.47
N GLN A 274 -3.10 -5.71 -8.00
CA GLN A 274 -4.25 -6.10 -8.81
C GLN A 274 -4.42 -5.19 -10.02
N ARG A 275 -4.65 -5.79 -11.19
CA ARG A 275 -5.12 -5.08 -12.38
C ARG A 275 -6.65 -4.93 -12.30
N PRO A 276 -7.20 -3.71 -12.16
CA PRO A 276 -8.63 -3.50 -12.13
C PRO A 276 -9.28 -3.98 -13.42
N ARG A 277 -10.41 -4.70 -13.33
CA ARG A 277 -11.17 -5.11 -14.52
C ARG A 277 -11.93 -3.91 -15.10
N THR A 278 -11.88 -3.78 -16.41
CA THR A 278 -12.73 -2.84 -17.15
C THR A 278 -14.07 -3.49 -17.44
N TYR A 279 -15.14 -2.78 -17.12
CA TYR A 279 -16.52 -3.19 -17.38
C TYR A 279 -17.18 -2.21 -18.35
N ASP A 280 -18.29 -2.63 -18.96
CA ASP A 280 -19.08 -1.77 -19.86
C ASP A 280 -19.68 -0.55 -19.13
N SER A 281 -20.01 -0.72 -17.84
CA SER A 281 -20.52 0.37 -17.01
C SER A 281 -19.37 1.15 -16.37
N GLN A 282 -19.39 2.48 -16.55
CA GLN A 282 -18.42 3.39 -15.92
C GLN A 282 -18.42 3.26 -14.39
N ALA A 283 -19.59 3.04 -13.77
CA ALA A 283 -19.68 2.86 -12.32
C ALA A 283 -19.02 1.55 -11.86
N ALA A 284 -19.18 0.47 -12.63
CA ALA A 284 -18.54 -0.82 -12.32
C ALA A 284 -17.00 -0.73 -12.47
N THR A 285 -16.53 -0.05 -13.52
CA THR A 285 -15.09 0.21 -13.71
C THR A 285 -14.51 1.08 -12.60
N ALA A 286 -15.23 2.13 -12.17
CA ALA A 286 -14.81 2.96 -11.04
C ALA A 286 -14.71 2.14 -9.73
N ASN A 287 -15.69 1.29 -9.45
CA ASN A 287 -15.67 0.41 -8.27
C ASN A 287 -14.53 -0.61 -8.30
N ALA A 288 -14.20 -1.13 -9.48
CA ALA A 288 -13.06 -2.03 -9.67
C ALA A 288 -11.74 -1.29 -9.38
N GLY A 289 -11.60 -0.05 -9.87
CA GLY A 289 -10.44 0.80 -9.57
C GLY A 289 -10.28 1.05 -8.07
N LEU A 290 -11.35 1.42 -7.37
CA LEU A 290 -11.33 1.63 -5.92
C LEU A 290 -10.97 0.35 -5.15
N SER A 291 -11.49 -0.79 -5.58
CA SER A 291 -11.22 -2.08 -4.94
C SER A 291 -9.76 -2.52 -5.05
N ALA A 292 -9.04 -2.00 -6.05
CA ALA A 292 -7.62 -2.24 -6.27
C ALA A 292 -6.70 -1.21 -5.57
N MET A 293 -7.24 -0.27 -4.78
CA MET A 293 -6.42 0.66 -4.01
C MET A 293 -6.25 0.16 -2.58
N LEU A 294 -4.99 0.05 -2.13
CA LEU A 294 -4.68 -0.50 -0.81
C LEU A 294 -5.27 0.30 0.33
N GLN A 295 -5.43 1.61 0.20
CA GLN A 295 -6.05 2.44 1.24
C GLN A 295 -7.44 1.95 1.64
N TYR A 296 -8.24 1.53 0.64
CA TYR A 296 -9.58 1.00 0.87
C TYR A 296 -9.52 -0.44 1.35
N VAL A 297 -8.59 -1.24 0.83
CA VAL A 297 -8.36 -2.63 1.30
C VAL A 297 -7.95 -2.63 2.78
N PHE A 298 -7.09 -1.72 3.24
CA PHE A 298 -6.73 -1.59 4.65
C PHE A 298 -7.92 -1.20 5.53
N CYS A 299 -8.75 -0.26 5.07
CA CYS A 299 -9.97 0.13 5.81
C CYS A 299 -10.96 -1.04 5.91
N ILE A 300 -11.23 -1.72 4.80
CA ILE A 300 -12.13 -2.88 4.73
C ILE A 300 -11.60 -4.02 5.60
N SER A 301 -10.30 -4.28 5.54
CA SER A 301 -9.64 -5.31 6.35
C SER A 301 -9.88 -5.11 7.84
N ARG A 302 -9.76 -3.86 8.29
CA ARG A 302 -10.03 -3.49 9.68
C ARG A 302 -11.50 -3.69 10.07
N PHE A 303 -12.45 -3.33 9.19
CA PHE A 303 -13.86 -3.65 9.42
C PHE A 303 -14.09 -5.16 9.51
N ALA A 304 -13.44 -5.94 8.66
CA ALA A 304 -13.53 -7.40 8.71
C ALA A 304 -12.98 -7.97 10.03
N HIS A 305 -11.89 -7.43 10.56
CA HIS A 305 -11.36 -7.78 11.89
C HIS A 305 -12.39 -7.50 13.00
N TYR A 306 -13.00 -6.31 13.01
CA TYR A 306 -14.02 -5.98 14.00
C TYR A 306 -15.27 -6.86 13.87
N VAL A 307 -15.79 -7.06 12.66
CA VAL A 307 -16.98 -7.90 12.42
C VAL A 307 -16.70 -9.34 12.85
N LYS A 308 -15.49 -9.85 12.60
CA LYS A 308 -15.08 -11.18 13.07
C LYS A 308 -15.10 -11.30 14.59
N ILE A 309 -14.53 -10.31 15.29
CA ILE A 309 -14.50 -10.28 16.77
C ILE A 309 -15.92 -10.14 17.33
N ILE A 310 -16.70 -9.17 16.84
CA ILE A 310 -18.10 -8.96 17.21
C ILE A 310 -18.93 -10.23 17.02
N GLY A 311 -18.81 -10.85 15.84
CA GLY A 311 -19.53 -12.06 15.50
C GLY A 311 -19.18 -13.21 16.43
N ARG A 312 -17.93 -13.29 16.92
CA ARG A 312 -17.48 -14.33 17.84
C ARG A 312 -17.91 -14.08 19.29
N ASP A 313 -17.79 -12.86 19.76
CA ASP A 313 -18.16 -12.48 21.13
C ASP A 313 -19.67 -12.52 21.35
N ARG A 314 -20.45 -12.42 20.27
CA ARG A 314 -21.91 -12.42 20.29
C ARG A 314 -22.56 -13.67 19.69
N VAL A 315 -21.82 -14.78 19.58
CA VAL A 315 -22.41 -16.08 19.22
C VAL A 315 -23.49 -16.45 20.23
N GLY A 316 -24.71 -16.69 19.74
CA GLY A 316 -25.87 -17.03 20.57
C GLY A 316 -26.57 -15.84 21.25
N ALA A 317 -26.10 -14.61 21.05
CA ALA A 317 -26.74 -13.41 21.61
C ALA A 317 -27.89 -12.88 20.75
N PHE A 318 -27.85 -13.10 19.43
CA PHE A 318 -28.88 -12.65 18.49
C PHE A 318 -29.99 -13.69 18.36
N GLN A 319 -31.25 -13.26 18.49
CA GLN A 319 -32.41 -14.13 18.39
C GLN A 319 -32.95 -14.21 16.95
N THR A 320 -32.82 -13.13 16.19
CA THR A 320 -33.30 -13.03 14.80
C THR A 320 -32.23 -12.46 13.86
N ALA A 321 -32.41 -12.65 12.55
CA ALA A 321 -31.54 -12.06 11.54
C ALA A 321 -31.63 -10.52 11.56
N GLU A 322 -32.82 -9.99 11.82
CA GLU A 322 -33.13 -8.58 11.93
C GLU A 322 -32.38 -7.92 13.09
N ASP A 323 -32.31 -8.57 14.25
CA ASP A 323 -31.55 -8.07 15.41
C ASP A 323 -30.05 -7.94 15.08
N CYS A 324 -29.51 -8.96 14.40
CA CYS A 324 -28.11 -8.96 13.97
C CYS A 324 -27.85 -7.85 12.93
N GLN A 325 -28.77 -7.69 11.97
CA GLN A 325 -28.69 -6.64 10.96
C GLN A 325 -28.69 -5.24 11.57
N GLU A 326 -29.63 -4.95 12.46
CA GLU A 326 -29.76 -3.63 13.09
C GLU A 326 -28.56 -3.34 13.99
N PHE A 327 -28.06 -4.34 14.72
CA PHE A 327 -26.86 -4.19 15.53
C PHE A 327 -25.64 -3.83 14.69
N LEU A 328 -25.35 -4.60 13.63
CA LEU A 328 -24.20 -4.36 12.75
C LEU A 328 -24.34 -3.02 12.02
N ARG A 329 -25.55 -2.69 11.56
CA ARG A 329 -25.83 -1.40 10.93
C ARG A 329 -25.55 -0.25 11.87
N ARG A 330 -26.08 -0.29 13.09
CA ARG A 330 -25.85 0.77 14.09
C ARG A 330 -24.36 0.93 14.43
N TRP A 331 -23.65 -0.18 14.62
CA TRP A 331 -22.22 -0.15 14.89
C TRP A 331 -21.42 0.44 13.71
N LEU A 332 -21.77 0.10 12.47
CA LEU A 332 -21.10 0.68 11.28
C LEU A 332 -21.44 2.17 11.09
N LEU A 333 -22.65 2.60 11.44
CA LEU A 333 -23.06 3.99 11.35
C LEU A 333 -22.22 4.91 12.26
N ASP A 334 -21.74 4.41 13.39
CA ASP A 334 -20.82 5.14 14.29
C ASP A 334 -19.49 5.50 13.61
N TYR A 335 -19.14 4.85 12.50
CA TYR A 335 -17.94 5.13 11.69
C TYR A 335 -18.25 5.84 10.36
N SER A 336 -19.48 6.34 10.20
CA SER A 336 -19.92 6.99 8.96
C SER A 336 -20.25 8.47 9.13
N ILE A 337 -19.91 9.27 8.12
CA ILE A 337 -20.32 10.68 8.02
C ILE A 337 -20.91 10.91 6.62
N SER A 338 -22.18 11.33 6.58
CA SER A 338 -22.86 11.64 5.32
C SER A 338 -22.72 13.12 4.89
N SER A 339 -22.08 13.96 5.70
CA SER A 339 -21.93 15.39 5.41
C SER A 339 -20.81 15.65 4.40
N ASP A 340 -21.13 16.34 3.30
CA ASP A 340 -20.15 16.80 2.31
C ASP A 340 -19.27 17.96 2.81
N SER A 341 -19.66 18.61 3.91
CA SER A 341 -18.88 19.69 4.56
C SER A 341 -17.88 19.18 5.60
N ALA A 342 -17.73 17.87 5.77
CA ALA A 342 -16.81 17.29 6.73
C ALA A 342 -15.36 17.67 6.44
N SER A 343 -14.64 18.09 7.47
CA SER A 343 -13.21 18.39 7.36
C SER A 343 -12.39 17.16 6.95
N ALA A 344 -11.18 17.36 6.44
CA ALA A 344 -10.28 16.25 6.11
C ALA A 344 -10.00 15.35 7.33
N GLU A 345 -9.78 15.94 8.50
CA GLU A 345 -9.61 15.20 9.76
C GLU A 345 -10.84 14.36 10.12
N GLN A 346 -12.06 14.91 9.99
CA GLN A 346 -13.28 14.14 10.26
C GLN A 346 -13.42 12.96 9.28
N ARG A 347 -13.18 13.18 7.99
CA ARG A 347 -13.20 12.10 6.98
C ARG A 347 -12.12 11.04 7.23
N ALA A 348 -11.00 11.42 7.85
CA ALA A 348 -9.95 10.49 8.23
C ALA A 348 -10.33 9.60 9.42
N ARG A 349 -11.05 10.17 10.41
CA ARG A 349 -11.56 9.43 11.59
C ARG A 349 -12.81 8.59 11.30
N PHE A 350 -13.63 9.02 10.33
CA PHE A 350 -14.86 8.37 9.91
C PHE A 350 -14.72 7.98 8.43
N PRO A 351 -14.17 6.79 8.12
CA PRO A 351 -13.79 6.44 6.75
C PRO A 351 -14.97 6.16 5.81
N LEU A 352 -16.19 5.95 6.34
CA LEU A 352 -17.37 5.56 5.58
C LEU A 352 -18.29 6.76 5.30
N ARG A 353 -18.83 6.82 4.09
CA ARG A 353 -19.89 7.76 3.71
C ARG A 353 -21.27 7.15 3.90
N GLU A 354 -21.44 5.92 3.42
CA GLU A 354 -22.69 5.16 3.43
C GLU A 354 -22.40 3.70 3.77
N VAL A 355 -23.36 3.07 4.44
CA VAL A 355 -23.29 1.68 4.86
C VAL A 355 -24.64 1.03 4.62
N ASP A 356 -24.63 -0.14 3.99
CA ASP A 356 -25.79 -1.01 3.89
C ASP A 356 -25.45 -2.42 4.38
N VAL A 357 -26.35 -3.02 5.14
CA VAL A 357 -26.15 -4.33 5.77
C VAL A 357 -27.39 -5.16 5.55
N ALA A 358 -27.21 -6.34 4.95
CA ALA A 358 -28.26 -7.33 4.77
C ALA A 358 -27.86 -8.62 5.48
N VAL A 359 -28.70 -9.08 6.41
CA VAL A 359 -28.52 -10.37 7.09
C VAL A 359 -29.69 -11.28 6.74
N ARG A 360 -29.40 -12.53 6.38
CA ARG A 360 -30.42 -13.53 6.04
C ARG A 360 -30.07 -14.85 6.68
N GLU A 361 -31.08 -15.55 7.20
CA GLU A 361 -30.88 -16.91 7.69
C GLU A 361 -30.65 -17.88 6.52
N LEU A 362 -29.72 -18.82 6.69
CA LEU A 362 -29.39 -19.81 5.67
C LEU A 362 -30.48 -20.90 5.64
N PRO A 363 -31.11 -21.14 4.46
CA PRO A 363 -32.11 -22.20 4.33
C PRO A 363 -31.54 -23.57 4.74
N GLY A 364 -32.27 -24.29 5.59
CA GLY A 364 -31.90 -25.63 6.05
C GLY A 364 -30.85 -25.67 7.16
N ARG A 365 -30.37 -24.53 7.67
CA ARG A 365 -29.42 -24.45 8.78
C ARG A 365 -29.85 -23.37 9.80
N PRO A 366 -30.80 -23.70 10.71
CA PRO A 366 -31.32 -22.71 11.65
C PRO A 366 -30.21 -22.18 12.58
N GLY A 367 -30.22 -20.88 12.82
CA GLY A 367 -29.20 -20.19 13.62
C GLY A 367 -27.89 -19.87 12.88
N LEU A 368 -27.76 -20.22 11.59
CA LEU A 368 -26.69 -19.73 10.73
C LEU A 368 -27.20 -18.57 9.87
N TYR A 369 -26.51 -17.44 9.94
CA TYR A 369 -26.83 -16.25 9.16
C TYR A 369 -25.75 -15.97 8.11
N SER A 370 -26.18 -15.55 6.92
CA SER A 370 -25.35 -14.94 5.89
C SER A 370 -25.46 -13.43 6.03
N CYS A 371 -24.32 -12.74 6.13
CA CYS A 371 -24.26 -11.29 6.20
C CYS A 371 -23.55 -10.74 4.95
N THR A 372 -24.19 -9.79 4.27
CA THR A 372 -23.62 -9.03 3.18
C THR A 372 -23.54 -7.58 3.62
N ILE A 373 -22.33 -7.02 3.64
CA ILE A 373 -22.06 -5.64 4.06
C ILE A 373 -21.54 -4.86 2.85
N HIS A 374 -22.24 -3.80 2.47
CA HIS A 374 -21.81 -2.85 1.45
C HIS A 374 -21.27 -1.59 2.12
N LEU A 375 -19.97 -1.36 1.95
CA LEU A 375 -19.26 -0.21 2.52
C LEU A 375 -18.92 0.78 1.41
N ARG A 376 -19.38 2.02 1.53
CA ARG A 376 -19.00 3.11 0.62
C ARG A 376 -18.04 4.05 1.34
N PRO A 377 -16.73 4.04 1.01
CA PRO A 377 -15.78 4.95 1.63
C PRO A 377 -15.90 6.37 1.10
N HIS A 378 -15.28 7.34 1.77
CA HIS A 378 -15.11 8.68 1.21
C HIS A 378 -14.18 8.65 -0.01
N PHE A 379 -14.63 9.28 -1.11
CA PHE A 379 -13.79 9.47 -2.28
C PHE A 379 -12.71 10.52 -1.99
N GLN A 380 -11.46 10.17 -2.27
CA GLN A 380 -10.39 11.15 -2.40
C GLN A 380 -10.18 11.43 -3.88
N LEU A 381 -9.93 12.69 -4.22
CA LEU A 381 -9.68 13.12 -5.60
C LEU A 381 -8.37 12.49 -6.08
N ASP A 382 -8.48 11.59 -7.06
CA ASP A 382 -7.34 10.87 -7.62
C ASP A 382 -6.82 11.52 -8.91
N GLN A 383 -7.73 12.02 -9.74
CA GLN A 383 -7.39 12.75 -10.97
C GLN A 383 -8.36 13.90 -11.21
N VAL A 384 -7.83 15.10 -11.42
CA VAL A 384 -8.57 16.23 -11.99
C VAL A 384 -8.11 16.38 -13.42
N ALA A 385 -8.86 15.81 -14.36
CA ALA A 385 -8.68 16.12 -15.78
C ALA A 385 -9.33 17.49 -16.06
N SER A 386 -8.60 18.58 -15.87
CA SER A 386 -9.05 19.92 -16.28
C SER A 386 -8.87 20.07 -17.79
N GLY A 387 -9.91 19.76 -18.55
CA GLY A 387 -9.98 20.11 -19.97
C GLY A 387 -10.32 21.59 -20.14
N PHE A 388 -9.35 22.43 -20.51
CA PHE A 388 -9.61 23.80 -20.90
C PHE A 388 -10.01 23.85 -22.38
N ARG A 389 -11.30 24.06 -22.66
CA ARG A 389 -11.77 24.38 -24.02
C ARG A 389 -11.95 25.89 -24.14
N LEU A 390 -10.97 26.56 -24.74
CA LEU A 390 -11.09 27.98 -25.07
C LEU A 390 -11.90 28.10 -26.37
N VAL A 391 -13.17 28.52 -26.29
CA VAL A 391 -13.98 28.85 -27.47
C VAL A 391 -13.96 30.37 -27.61
N THR A 392 -13.23 30.86 -28.60
CA THR A 392 -13.24 32.27 -28.97
C THR A 392 -14.16 32.45 -30.17
N GLU A 393 -15.38 32.95 -29.95
CA GLU A 393 -16.23 33.42 -31.04
C GLU A 393 -15.74 34.78 -31.51
N LEU A 394 -15.11 34.80 -32.70
CA LEU A 394 -14.82 36.04 -33.42
C LEU A 394 -16.07 36.42 -34.21
N ASN A 395 -16.88 37.33 -33.66
CA ASN A 395 -17.90 38.00 -34.46
C ASN A 395 -17.21 38.87 -35.51
N ALA A 396 -17.31 38.48 -36.78
CA ALA A 396 -16.89 39.32 -37.88
C ALA A 396 -17.76 40.61 -37.89
N PRO A 397 -17.16 41.81 -37.84
CA PRO A 397 -17.93 43.03 -37.95
C PRO A 397 -18.37 43.21 -39.41
N GLY A 398 -19.64 42.89 -39.69
CA GLY A 398 -20.33 43.37 -40.89
C GLY A 398 -20.88 42.28 -41.80
N ALA A 399 -22.04 41.71 -41.46
CA ALA A 399 -23.03 41.29 -42.45
C ALA A 399 -24.30 42.09 -42.18
N ARG A 400 -24.51 43.14 -42.96
CA ARG A 400 -25.77 43.92 -42.98
C ARG A 400 -26.91 42.99 -43.38
N ALA A 401 -27.99 43.03 -42.62
CA ALA A 401 -29.28 42.51 -43.05
C ALA A 401 -29.72 43.24 -44.34
N ALA A 402 -30.05 42.46 -45.36
CA ALA A 402 -30.84 42.85 -46.52
C ALA A 402 -31.93 41.81 -46.71
#